data_AF-A0A2H6NJY0-F1
#
_entry.id   AF-A0A2H6NJY0-F1
#
_cell.length_a   1.000
_cell.length_b   1.000
_cell.length_c   1.000
_cell.angle_alpha   90.00
_cell.angle_beta   90.00
_cell.angle_gamma   90.00
#
_symmetry.space_group_name_H-M   'P 1'
#
loop_
_entity.id
_entity.type
_entity.pdbx_description
1 polymer ?
#
loop_
_entity_poly.entity_id
_entity_poly.type
_entity_poly.pdbx_seq_one_letter_code
_entity_poly.pdbx_strand_id
1 'polypeptide(L)'
;DEMLLRIPAFAQELYLLLKRDSRFLAPGFAVEERLLNEKGTPNLIHTQTERSCYYSGSVLHYPGSFASFSTCGGLIGFLQMNDNFIFIEPFNHSLAVIGQAHR
;
A
#
# COMPACT_ATOMS: atom_id res chain seq x y z
N ASP A 1 9.36 -13.38 -5.81
CA ASP A 1 7.93 -13.69 -5.73
C ASP A 1 7.08 -12.56 -6.25
N GLU A 2 6.17 -12.91 -7.14
CA GLU A 2 5.12 -12.04 -7.69
C GLU A 2 3.78 -12.40 -7.03
N MET A 3 2.96 -11.39 -6.77
CA MET A 3 1.64 -11.50 -6.15
C MET A 3 0.60 -10.84 -7.04
N LEU A 4 -0.51 -11.53 -7.27
CA LEU A 4 -1.66 -10.98 -8.00
C LEU A 4 -2.71 -10.47 -7.01
N LEU A 5 -2.98 -9.18 -7.02
CA LEU A 5 -4.02 -8.56 -6.20
C LEU A 5 -5.23 -8.19 -7.08
N ARG A 6 -6.42 -8.57 -6.64
CA ARG A 6 -7.69 -8.22 -7.30
C ARG A 6 -8.40 -7.12 -6.51
N ILE A 7 -8.75 -6.02 -7.17
CA ILE A 7 -9.42 -4.86 -6.55
C ILE A 7 -10.70 -4.54 -7.34
N PRO A 8 -11.89 -4.81 -6.76
CA PRO A 8 -13.15 -4.36 -7.33
C PRO A 8 -13.34 -2.87 -7.07
N ALA A 9 -13.37 -2.06 -8.13
CA ALA A 9 -13.58 -0.61 -8.04
C ALA A 9 -14.24 -0.10 -9.32
N PHE A 10 -15.06 0.95 -9.24
CA PHE A 10 -15.65 1.60 -10.43
C PHE A 10 -16.37 0.64 -11.40
N ALA A 11 -17.07 -0.37 -10.87
CA ALA A 11 -17.73 -1.42 -11.65
C ALA A 11 -16.79 -2.25 -12.55
N GLN A 12 -15.51 -2.31 -12.21
CA GLN A 12 -14.50 -3.12 -12.89
C GLN A 12 -13.65 -3.90 -11.88
N GLU A 13 -13.07 -5.01 -12.36
CA GLU A 13 -12.09 -5.80 -11.61
C GLU A 13 -10.68 -5.42 -12.06
N LEU A 14 -9.91 -4.76 -11.18
CA LEU A 14 -8.52 -4.43 -11.43
C LEU A 14 -7.63 -5.58 -10.95
N TYR A 15 -6.71 -6.02 -11.81
CA TYR A 15 -5.73 -7.05 -11.48
C TYR A 15 -4.34 -6.43 -11.48
N LEU A 16 -3.67 -6.47 -10.33
CA LEU A 16 -2.37 -5.86 -10.13
C LEU A 16 -1.32 -6.94 -9.94
N LEU A 17 -0.26 -6.90 -10.73
CA LEU A 17 0.91 -7.76 -10.55
C LEU A 17 1.93 -7.00 -9.72
N LEU A 18 2.14 -7.44 -8.49
CA LEU A 18 2.94 -6.77 -7.48
C LEU A 18 4.15 -7.62 -7.08
N LYS A 19 5.27 -6.96 -6.79
CA LYS A 19 6.47 -7.56 -6.20
C LYS A 19 6.78 -6.86 -4.90
N ARG A 20 7.26 -7.62 -3.91
CA ARG A 20 7.80 -7.00 -2.70
C ARG A 20 8.99 -6.12 -3.08
N ASP A 21 9.00 -4.89 -2.58
CA ASP A 21 10.04 -3.91 -2.85
C ASP A 21 10.66 -3.40 -1.56
N SER A 22 11.72 -4.09 -1.13
CA SER A 22 12.48 -3.71 0.07
C SER A 22 13.35 -2.46 -0.13
N ARG A 23 13.45 -1.94 -1.36
CA ARG A 23 14.21 -0.74 -1.71
C ARG A 23 13.34 0.50 -1.80
N PHE A 24 12.02 0.34 -1.66
CA PHE A 24 11.08 1.45 -1.64
C PHE A 24 11.45 2.48 -0.55
N LEU A 25 11.82 1.98 0.63
CA LEU A 25 12.33 2.82 1.71
C LEU A 25 13.82 3.05 1.57
N ALA A 26 14.24 4.31 1.74
CA ALA A 26 15.64 4.68 1.71
C ALA A 26 16.47 3.89 2.75
N PRO A 27 17.75 3.61 2.46
CA PRO A 27 18.69 3.16 3.48
C PRO A 27 18.69 4.15 4.66
N GLY A 28 18.58 3.64 5.89
CA GLY A 28 18.47 4.48 7.09
C GLY A 28 17.07 5.01 7.43
N PHE A 29 16.03 4.73 6.64
CA PHE A 29 14.66 5.03 7.03
C PHE A 29 14.32 4.38 8.37
N ALA A 30 13.76 5.16 9.30
CA ALA A 30 13.35 4.71 10.63
C ALA A 30 11.97 5.26 11.00
N VAL A 31 11.15 4.43 11.66
CA VAL A 31 9.84 4.82 12.20
C VAL A 31 9.95 4.96 13.71
N GLU A 32 9.49 6.10 14.22
CA GLU A 32 9.40 6.38 15.66
C GLU A 32 7.92 6.32 16.06
N GLU A 33 7.54 5.29 16.83
CA GLU A 33 6.19 5.24 17.41
C GLU A 33 6.21 5.91 18.78
N ARG A 34 5.55 7.07 18.89
CA ARG A 34 5.35 7.75 20.18
C ARG A 34 4.05 7.28 20.81
N LEU A 35 4.11 6.16 21.52
CA LEU A 35 3.03 5.77 22.42
C LEU A 35 2.95 6.79 23.57
N LEU A 36 1.77 7.39 23.77
CA LEU A 36 1.43 8.30 24.87
C LEU A 36 1.39 7.60 26.24
N ASN A 37 2.38 6.76 26.55
CA ASN A 37 2.53 6.16 27.86
C ASN A 37 3.63 6.92 28.62
N GLU A 38 3.36 7.21 29.88
CA GLU A 38 4.05 8.15 30.79
C GLU A 38 5.54 7.84 31.09
N LYS A 39 6.16 6.91 30.35
CA LYS A 39 7.58 6.58 30.40
C LYS A 39 8.15 6.70 28.99
N GLY A 40 8.58 7.91 28.63
CA GLY A 40 9.02 8.33 27.30
C GLY A 40 10.28 7.65 26.74
N THR A 41 10.33 6.32 26.69
CA THR A 41 11.27 5.58 25.85
C THR A 41 10.60 5.25 24.52
N PRO A 42 11.03 5.86 23.40
CA PRO A 42 10.49 5.55 22.09
C PRO A 42 10.80 4.09 21.74
N ASN A 43 9.79 3.30 21.42
CA ASN A 43 9.99 1.98 20.83
C ASN A 43 10.37 2.19 19.36
N LEU A 44 11.63 1.94 19.02
CA LEU A 44 12.07 1.84 17.63
C LEU A 44 11.48 0.56 17.05
N ILE A 45 10.31 0.64 16.40
CA ILE A 45 9.79 -0.50 15.64
C ILE A 45 10.75 -0.77 14.49
N HIS A 46 11.26 -2.00 14.45
CA HIS A 46 12.39 -2.38 13.62
C HIS A 46 12.08 -2.20 12.12
N THR A 47 12.92 -1.42 11.45
CA THR A 47 12.79 -0.99 10.05
C THR A 47 12.74 -2.14 9.04
N GLN A 48 13.16 -3.36 9.43
CA GLN A 48 13.07 -4.54 8.57
C GLN A 48 11.64 -5.04 8.40
N THR A 49 10.78 -4.88 9.42
CA THR A 49 9.36 -5.25 9.34
C THR A 49 8.66 -4.36 8.32
N GLU A 50 8.89 -3.06 8.40
CA GLU A 50 8.40 -2.05 7.44
C GLU A 50 8.82 -2.39 6.01
N ARG A 51 10.11 -2.67 5.77
CA ARG A 51 10.62 -3.03 4.43
C ARG A 51 10.02 -4.33 3.86
N SER A 52 9.39 -5.15 4.68
CA SER A 52 8.82 -6.43 4.27
C SER A 52 7.36 -6.33 3.78
N CYS A 53 6.71 -5.18 4.00
CA CYS A 53 5.30 -4.96 3.66
C CYS A 53 5.07 -3.94 2.54
N TYR A 54 6.12 -3.49 1.84
CA TYR A 54 5.99 -2.66 0.64
C TYR A 54 6.00 -3.50 -0.63
N TYR A 55 5.11 -3.13 -1.55
CA TYR A 55 4.92 -3.78 -2.83
C TYR A 55 4.79 -2.76 -3.95
N SER A 56 5.44 -3.01 -5.07
CA SER A 56 5.36 -2.18 -6.28
C SER A 56 5.10 -3.04 -7.51
N GLY A 57 4.48 -2.46 -8.53
CA GLY A 57 4.14 -3.20 -9.74
C GLY A 57 3.27 -2.44 -10.71
N SER A 58 2.44 -3.16 -11.47
CA SER A 58 1.63 -2.62 -12.56
C SER A 58 0.23 -3.23 -12.61
N VAL A 59 -0.69 -2.55 -13.29
CA VAL A 59 -2.05 -3.05 -13.55
C VAL A 59 -2.05 -3.83 -14.86
N LEU A 60 -2.57 -5.05 -14.83
CA LEU A 60 -2.70 -5.89 -16.03
C LEU A 60 -3.59 -5.21 -17.08
N HIS A 61 -3.20 -5.34 -18.34
CA HIS A 61 -3.86 -4.73 -19.51
C HIS A 61 -3.77 -3.19 -19.59
N TYR A 62 -3.01 -2.53 -18.71
CA TYR A 62 -2.73 -1.09 -18.78
C TYR A 62 -1.21 -0.85 -18.91
N PRO A 63 -0.67 -0.81 -20.15
CA PRO A 63 0.75 -0.51 -20.38
C PRO A 63 1.14 0.85 -19.78
N GLY A 64 2.29 0.92 -19.13
CA GLY A 64 2.77 2.14 -18.47
C GLY A 64 2.08 2.46 -17.14
N SER A 65 1.13 1.64 -16.69
CA SER A 65 0.57 1.77 -15.34
C SER A 65 1.59 1.45 -14.26
N PHE A 66 1.40 2.03 -13.09
CA PHE A 66 2.18 1.70 -11.91
C PHE A 66 1.32 1.68 -10.66
N ALA A 67 1.77 0.90 -9.69
CA ALA A 67 1.09 0.66 -8.43
C ALA A 67 2.12 0.60 -7.30
N SER A 68 1.76 1.16 -6.15
CA SER A 68 2.58 1.12 -4.94
C SER A 68 1.69 0.94 -3.71
N PHE A 69 1.97 -0.09 -2.92
CA PHE A 69 1.17 -0.48 -1.77
C PHE A 69 2.03 -0.77 -0.54
N SER A 70 1.50 -0.40 0.63
CA SER A 70 1.92 -0.89 1.92
C SER A 70 0.84 -1.79 2.50
N THR A 71 1.28 -2.87 3.15
CA THR A 71 0.42 -3.75 3.95
C THR A 71 0.79 -3.69 5.44
N CYS A 72 1.56 -2.70 5.87
CA CYS A 72 2.12 -2.64 7.23
C CYS A 72 1.06 -2.36 8.31
N GLY A 73 -0.08 -1.75 7.92
CA GLY A 73 -1.19 -1.40 8.82
C GLY A 73 -2.55 -1.55 8.13
N GLY A 74 -2.67 -2.51 7.21
CA GLY A 74 -3.76 -2.61 6.23
C GLY A 74 -3.29 -2.24 4.83
N LEU A 75 -4.16 -2.46 3.84
CA LEU A 75 -3.85 -2.15 2.43
C LEU A 75 -4.02 -0.65 2.20
N ILE A 76 -2.91 0.05 2.05
CA ILE A 76 -2.87 1.47 1.69
C ILE A 76 -1.95 1.67 0.50
N GLY A 77 -2.31 2.54 -0.42
CA GLY A 77 -1.46 2.81 -1.56
C GLY A 77 -2.19 3.52 -2.69
N PHE A 78 -1.57 3.50 -3.86
CA PHE A 78 -2.15 4.09 -5.03
C PHE A 78 -1.82 3.28 -6.27
N LEU A 79 -2.62 3.49 -7.31
CA LEU A 79 -2.33 3.04 -8.66
C LEU A 79 -2.66 4.16 -9.65
N GLN A 80 -1.84 4.28 -10.68
CA GLN A 80 -2.05 5.18 -11.79
C GLN A 80 -2.17 4.35 -13.07
N MET A 81 -3.22 4.63 -13.85
CA MET A 81 -3.50 3.97 -15.12
C MET A 81 -4.15 4.97 -16.08
N ASN A 82 -3.59 5.12 -17.28
CA ASN A 82 -3.94 6.19 -18.22
C ASN A 82 -3.88 7.55 -17.50
N ASP A 83 -4.95 8.35 -17.59
CA ASP A 83 -5.09 9.65 -16.91
C ASP A 83 -5.77 9.54 -15.53
N ASN A 84 -6.02 8.32 -15.04
CA ASN A 84 -6.69 8.08 -13.77
C ASN A 84 -5.68 7.80 -12.66
N PHE A 85 -5.92 8.42 -11.50
CA PHE A 85 -5.21 8.16 -10.26
C PHE A 85 -6.19 7.65 -9.21
N ILE A 86 -5.89 6.50 -8.61
CA ILE A 86 -6.75 5.87 -7.61
C ILE A 86 -5.92 5.69 -6.34
N PHE A 87 -6.43 6.27 -5.25
CA PHE A 87 -5.90 6.05 -3.91
C PHE A 87 -6.74 5.00 -3.19
N ILE A 88 -6.08 4.12 -2.45
CA ILE A 88 -6.70 3.09 -1.63
C ILE A 88 -6.28 3.35 -0.20
N GLU A 89 -7.27 3.53 0.67
CA GLU A 89 -7.07 3.70 2.09
C GLU A 89 -7.79 2.62 2.90
N PRO A 90 -7.28 2.28 4.09
CA PRO A 90 -7.98 1.39 5.00
C PRO A 90 -9.33 1.99 5.39
N PHE A 91 -10.41 1.25 5.15
CA PHE A 91 -11.74 1.63 5.63
C PHE A 91 -11.99 1.02 7.01
N ASN A 92 -12.38 1.83 8.00
CA ASN A 92 -12.41 1.38 9.39
C ASN A 92 -13.45 0.27 9.71
N HIS A 93 -14.43 -0.04 8.84
CA HIS A 93 -15.54 -0.93 9.24
C HIS A 93 -16.23 -1.75 8.12
N SER A 94 -15.54 -2.29 7.11
CA SER A 94 -16.21 -3.19 6.14
C SER A 94 -15.36 -4.38 5.69
N LEU A 95 -16.03 -5.54 5.53
CA LEU A 95 -15.46 -6.79 4.99
C LEU A 95 -15.28 -6.75 3.46
N ALA A 96 -15.62 -5.63 2.80
CA ALA A 96 -15.56 -5.46 1.36
C ALA A 96 -14.92 -4.11 0.99
N VAL A 97 -14.01 -4.16 0.02
CA VAL A 97 -13.44 -2.98 -0.65
C VAL A 97 -14.44 -2.55 -1.72
N ILE A 98 -15.14 -1.44 -1.51
CA ILE A 98 -15.98 -0.82 -2.53
C ILE A 98 -15.29 0.48 -2.92
N GLY A 99 -14.70 0.52 -4.11
CA GLY A 99 -14.05 1.73 -4.62
C GLY A 99 -15.06 2.86 -4.82
N GLN A 100 -14.85 3.99 -4.14
CA GLN A 100 -15.61 5.22 -4.34
C GLN A 100 -14.75 6.25 -5.09
N ALA A 101 -15.36 7.01 -5.99
CA ALA A 101 -14.66 8.11 -6.66
C ALA A 101 -14.59 9.31 -5.72
N HIS A 102 -13.39 9.77 -5.39
CA HIS A 102 -13.19 11.09 -4.79
C HIS A 102 -13.27 12.14 -5.90
N ARG A 103 -14.24 13.06 -5.79
CA ARG A 103 -14.40 14.23 -6.66
C ARG A 103 -13.96 15.48 -5.93
#